data_AF-A0A0F9PVR9-F1
#
_entry.id   AF-A0A0F9PVR9-F1
#
_cell.length_a   1.000
_cell.length_b   1.000
_cell.length_c   1.000
_cell.angle_alpha   90.00
_cell.angle_beta   90.00
_cell.angle_gamma   90.00
#
_symmetry.space_group_name_H-M   'P 1'
#
loop_
_entity.id
_entity.type
_entity.pdbx_description
1 polymer ?
#
loop_
_entity_poly.entity_id
_entity_poly.type
_entity_poly.pdbx_seq_one_letter_code
_entity_poly.pdbx_strand_id
1 'polypeptide(L)'
;MNESGFWRKIRNGIKNPPDTHLVRIENAIYSGTPDLSYCINGVEGFIELKYLEAWPKRESTVVRIPHFRGEQRIWLHDRHIAGGRCYLCLGIAKSTFIFDGLQAAMFLGKDWNKADIYSHSLLWWDGKVAWKNFKNRITK
;
A
#
# COMPACT_ATOMS: atom_id res chain seq x y z
N MET A 1 13.58 -6.18 8.71
CA MET A 1 12.13 -6.33 8.97
C MET A 1 11.60 -7.36 7.98
N ASN A 2 10.54 -8.11 8.30
CA ASN A 2 9.90 -9.05 7.39
C ASN A 2 8.44 -8.63 7.17
N GLU A 3 7.71 -9.29 6.28
CA GLU A 3 6.32 -8.94 5.95
C GLU A 3 5.39 -8.92 7.17
N SER A 4 5.52 -9.89 8.08
CA SER A 4 4.77 -9.92 9.34
C SER A 4 5.07 -8.73 10.25
N GLY A 5 6.34 -8.30 10.31
CA GLY A 5 6.77 -7.11 11.02
C GLY A 5 6.27 -5.83 10.37
N PHE A 6 6.23 -5.77 9.04
CA PHE A 6 5.68 -4.65 8.29
C PHE A 6 4.18 -4.53 8.53
N TRP A 7 3.43 -5.62 8.46
CA TRP A 7 2.03 -5.65 8.85
C TRP A 7 1.82 -5.10 10.26
N ARG A 8 2.58 -5.57 11.26
CA ARG A 8 2.47 -5.09 12.64
C ARG A 8 2.71 -3.58 12.75
N LYS A 9 3.66 -3.03 11.99
CA LYS A 9 3.90 -1.58 11.90
C LYS A 9 2.67 -0.84 11.37
N ILE A 10 2.06 -1.30 10.28
CA ILE A 10 0.86 -0.71 9.70
C ILE A 10 -0.32 -0.79 10.69
N ARG A 11 -0.59 -1.99 11.21
CA ARG A 11 -1.67 -2.26 12.17
C ARG A 11 -1.58 -1.34 13.40
N ASN A 12 -0.41 -1.26 14.03
CA ASN A 12 -0.23 -0.46 15.24
C ASN A 12 -0.29 1.04 14.96
N GLY A 13 0.01 1.45 13.73
CA GLY A 13 0.02 2.83 13.31
C GLY A 13 -1.34 3.40 12.95
N ILE A 14 -2.18 2.57 12.33
CA ILE A 14 -3.53 2.98 11.92
C ILE A 14 -4.53 2.80 13.08
N LYS A 15 -4.34 1.78 13.94
CA LYS A 15 -5.16 1.60 15.16
C LYS A 15 -5.01 2.78 16.13
N ASN A 16 -6.11 3.10 16.80
CA ASN A 16 -6.25 4.02 17.96
C ASN A 16 -6.53 5.48 17.65
N PRO A 17 -7.57 5.73 16.85
CA PRO A 17 -8.59 6.67 17.32
C PRO A 17 -10.01 6.08 17.13
N PRO A 18 -11.01 6.58 17.89
CA PRO A 18 -12.39 6.08 17.84
C PRO A 18 -13.07 6.22 16.47
N ASP A 19 -12.49 7.05 15.59
CA ASP A 19 -12.98 7.33 14.25
C ASP A 19 -12.47 6.36 13.17
N THR A 20 -11.69 5.34 13.55
CA THR A 20 -10.99 4.45 12.61
C THR A 20 -11.38 3.00 12.84
N HIS A 21 -12.02 2.40 11.84
CA HIS A 21 -12.21 0.96 11.72
C HIS A 21 -11.25 0.42 10.65
N LEU A 22 -10.38 -0.53 11.03
CA LEU A 22 -9.44 -1.17 10.11
C LEU A 22 -9.53 -2.68 10.28
N VAL A 23 -9.84 -3.39 9.20
CA VAL A 23 -10.03 -4.83 9.16
C VAL A 23 -8.99 -5.45 8.23
N ARG A 24 -8.30 -6.48 8.73
CA ARG A 24 -7.49 -7.36 7.88
C ARG A 24 -8.40 -8.37 7.20
N ILE A 25 -8.25 -8.53 5.91
CA ILE A 25 -9.00 -9.50 5.10
C ILE A 25 -8.13 -10.77 5.04
N GLU A 26 -8.42 -11.73 5.92
CA GLU A 26 -7.71 -13.02 5.98
C GLU A 26 -8.38 -14.10 5.12
N ASN A 27 -9.64 -13.87 4.76
CA ASN A 27 -10.48 -14.84 4.04
C ASN A 27 -10.65 -14.36 2.60
N ALA A 28 -10.36 -15.21 1.63
CA ALA A 28 -10.59 -14.88 0.22
C ALA A 28 -12.10 -14.91 -0.08
N ILE A 29 -12.78 -13.78 0.09
CA ILE A 29 -14.14 -13.57 -0.45
C ILE A 29 -14.08 -13.59 -1.98
N TYR A 30 -13.00 -13.03 -2.54
CA TYR A 30 -12.68 -13.07 -3.96
C TYR A 30 -11.17 -13.00 -4.16
N SER A 31 -10.65 -13.63 -5.21
CA SER A 31 -9.21 -13.65 -5.48
C SER A 31 -8.66 -12.26 -5.74
N GLY A 32 -7.49 -11.94 -5.20
CA GLY A 32 -6.88 -10.62 -5.35
C GLY A 32 -7.50 -9.49 -4.53
N THR A 33 -8.49 -9.77 -3.67
CA THR A 33 -8.99 -8.77 -2.70
C THR A 33 -7.83 -8.23 -1.85
N PRO A 34 -7.73 -6.91 -1.62
CA PRO A 34 -6.63 -6.34 -0.88
C PRO A 34 -6.54 -6.82 0.57
N ASP A 35 -5.36 -6.69 1.15
CA ASP A 35 -5.09 -7.14 2.53
C ASP A 35 -5.94 -6.41 3.59
N LEU A 36 -6.33 -5.16 3.36
CA LEU A 36 -7.03 -4.32 4.32
C LEU A 36 -8.27 -3.64 3.75
N SER A 37 -9.31 -3.58 4.57
CA SER A 37 -10.43 -2.62 4.45
C SER A 37 -10.35 -1.60 5.58
N TYR A 38 -10.62 -0.34 5.28
CA TYR A 38 -10.72 0.72 6.27
C TYR A 38 -12.03 1.51 6.13
N CYS A 39 -12.47 2.05 7.26
CA CYS A 39 -13.45 3.13 7.35
C CYS A 39 -12.91 4.15 8.36
N ILE A 40 -12.69 5.40 7.92
CA ILE A 40 -12.17 6.48 8.75
C ILE A 40 -13.05 7.71 8.55
N ASN A 41 -13.69 8.20 9.61
CA ASN A 41 -14.64 9.34 9.53
C ASN A 41 -15.71 9.17 8.42
N GLY A 42 -16.23 7.94 8.25
CA GLY A 42 -17.23 7.62 7.21
C GLY A 42 -16.67 7.47 5.80
N VAL A 43 -15.36 7.64 5.60
CA VAL A 43 -14.70 7.40 4.31
C VAL A 43 -14.11 6.00 4.29
N GLU A 44 -14.50 5.23 3.29
CA GLU A 44 -14.13 3.82 3.16
C GLU A 44 -13.17 3.57 1.99
N GLY A 45 -12.40 2.49 2.11
CA GLY A 45 -11.56 2.02 1.02
C GLY A 45 -10.72 0.81 1.39
N PHE A 46 -9.78 0.49 0.49
CA PHE A 46 -8.96 -0.70 0.59
C PHE A 46 -7.47 -0.37 0.47
N ILE A 47 -6.62 -1.17 1.11
CA ILE A 47 -5.17 -1.02 1.07
C ILE A 47 -4.55 -2.41 0.84
N GLU A 48 -3.77 -2.53 -0.23
CA GLU A 48 -2.89 -3.68 -0.48
C GLU A 48 -1.53 -3.45 0.20
N LEU A 49 -0.96 -4.49 0.83
CA LEU A 49 0.35 -4.42 1.47
C LEU A 49 1.39 -5.17 0.65
N LYS A 50 2.56 -4.57 0.50
CA LYS A 50 3.76 -5.24 -0.05
C LYS A 50 4.98 -4.91 0.77
N TYR A 51 5.92 -5.84 0.82
CA TYR A 51 7.18 -5.63 1.53
C TYR A 51 8.36 -6.21 0.76
N LEU A 52 9.41 -5.40 0.61
CA LEU A 52 10.73 -5.82 0.15
C LEU A 52 11.73 -5.62 1.28
N GLU A 53 12.59 -6.62 1.50
CA GLU A 53 13.60 -6.52 2.55
C GLU A 53 14.66 -5.46 2.26
N ALA A 54 15.03 -5.30 0.99
CA ALA A 54 16.06 -4.38 0.54
C ALA A 54 15.71 -3.75 -0.81
N TRP A 55 16.36 -2.62 -1.10
CA TRP A 55 16.34 -2.01 -2.43
C TRP A 55 17.13 -2.86 -3.44
N PRO A 56 16.82 -2.75 -4.75
CA PRO A 56 17.72 -3.23 -5.78
C PRO A 56 19.12 -2.62 -5.63
N LYS A 57 20.16 -3.39 -5.99
CA LYS A 57 21.56 -2.96 -5.83
C LYS A 57 21.92 -1.72 -6.64
N ARG A 58 21.30 -1.52 -7.81
CA ARG A 58 21.54 -0.37 -8.70
C ARG A 58 20.28 0.48 -8.73
N GLU A 59 20.46 1.79 -8.72
CA GLU A 59 19.33 2.74 -8.65
C GLU A 59 18.43 2.70 -9.88
N SER A 60 19.00 2.41 -11.06
CA SER A 60 18.27 2.25 -12.32
C SER A 60 17.56 0.91 -12.48
N THR A 61 17.77 -0.04 -11.56
CA THR A 61 17.08 -1.34 -11.63
C THR A 61 15.63 -1.20 -11.19
N VAL A 62 14.72 -1.74 -12.00
CA VAL A 62 13.30 -1.83 -11.66
C VAL A 62 13.12 -2.51 -10.30
N VAL A 63 12.31 -1.90 -9.44
CA VAL A 63 11.95 -2.41 -8.13
C VAL A 63 10.87 -3.48 -8.29
N ARG A 64 11.29 -4.73 -8.55
CA ARG A 64 10.37 -5.86 -8.74
C ARG A 64 9.70 -6.27 -7.44
N ILE A 65 8.41 -6.60 -7.53
CA ILE A 65 7.61 -7.16 -6.43
C ILE A 65 6.95 -8.46 -6.90
N PRO A 66 7.66 -9.61 -6.86
CA PRO A 66 7.16 -10.86 -7.44
C PRO A 66 5.85 -11.35 -6.83
N HIS A 67 5.59 -11.03 -5.56
CA HIS A 67 4.38 -11.40 -4.82
C HIS A 67 3.23 -10.38 -4.98
N PHE A 68 3.34 -9.40 -5.88
CA PHE A 68 2.23 -8.53 -6.27
C PHE A 68 1.52 -9.12 -7.50
N ARG A 69 0.54 -9.98 -7.20
CA ARG A 69 -0.09 -10.90 -8.15
C ARG A 69 -0.97 -10.17 -9.17
N GLY A 70 -1.16 -10.78 -10.33
CA GLY A 70 -1.99 -10.23 -11.41
C GLY A 70 -3.43 -9.93 -10.97
N GLU A 71 -4.05 -10.87 -10.25
CA GLU A 71 -5.40 -10.70 -9.67
C GLU A 71 -5.52 -9.49 -8.72
N GLN A 72 -4.49 -9.20 -7.92
CA GLN A 72 -4.47 -8.05 -7.01
C GLN A 72 -4.42 -6.75 -7.80
N ARG A 73 -3.67 -6.73 -8.91
CA ARG A 73 -3.61 -5.58 -9.82
C ARG A 73 -4.95 -5.35 -10.51
N ILE A 74 -5.58 -6.42 -11.01
CA ILE A 74 -6.91 -6.36 -11.63
C ILE A 74 -7.93 -5.81 -10.63
N TRP A 75 -7.93 -6.32 -9.40
CA TRP A 75 -8.84 -5.84 -8.37
C TRP A 75 -8.67 -4.34 -8.08
N LEU A 76 -7.42 -3.88 -7.89
CA LEU A 76 -7.12 -2.48 -7.63
C LEU A 76 -7.53 -1.58 -8.80
N HIS A 77 -7.26 -2.02 -10.03
CA HIS A 77 -7.66 -1.35 -11.25
C HIS A 77 -9.19 -1.21 -11.32
N ASP A 78 -9.93 -2.32 -11.25
CA ASP A 78 -11.38 -2.33 -11.45
C ASP A 78 -12.10 -1.54 -10.35
N ARG A 79 -11.64 -1.66 -9.10
CA ARG A 79 -12.17 -0.86 -8.00
C ARG A 79 -11.96 0.64 -8.21
N HIS A 80 -10.79 1.04 -8.70
CA HIS A 80 -10.50 2.45 -8.98
C HIS A 80 -11.36 2.99 -10.13
N ILE A 81 -11.48 2.24 -11.23
CA ILE A 81 -12.31 2.62 -12.37
C ILE A 81 -13.79 2.77 -11.96
N ALA A 82 -14.26 1.95 -11.02
CA ALA A 82 -15.59 2.07 -10.43
C ALA A 82 -15.75 3.26 -9.43
N GLY A 83 -14.73 4.10 -9.26
CA GLY A 83 -14.74 5.27 -8.35
C GLY A 83 -14.42 4.95 -6.89
N GLY A 84 -13.97 3.72 -6.60
CA GLY A 84 -13.60 3.31 -5.25
C GLY A 84 -12.21 3.78 -4.83
N ARG A 85 -12.00 3.91 -3.51
CA ARG A 85 -10.70 4.25 -2.93
C ARG A 85 -9.87 3.00 -2.71
N CYS A 86 -8.75 2.90 -3.42
CA CYS A 86 -7.78 1.83 -3.25
C CYS A 86 -6.37 2.39 -3.24
N TYR A 87 -5.52 1.83 -2.39
CA TYR A 87 -4.13 2.25 -2.23
C TYR A 87 -3.21 1.03 -2.14
N LEU A 88 -1.93 1.24 -2.43
CA LEU A 88 -0.89 0.25 -2.13
C LEU A 88 0.11 0.84 -1.14
N CYS A 89 0.35 0.13 -0.04
CA CYS A 89 1.34 0.47 0.97
C CYS A 89 2.55 -0.46 0.84
N LEU A 90 3.67 0.09 0.40
CA LEU A 90 4.91 -0.63 0.15
C LEU A 90 5.94 -0.32 1.23
N GLY A 91 6.45 -1.35 1.90
CA GLY A 91 7.64 -1.25 2.72
C GLY A 91 8.88 -1.68 1.93
N ILE A 92 9.96 -0.90 1.98
CA ILE A 92 11.27 -1.33 1.46
C ILE A 92 12.32 -1.02 2.53
N ALA A 93 12.96 -2.07 3.06
CA ALA A 93 13.88 -1.94 4.19
C ALA A 93 13.24 -1.17 5.37
N LYS A 94 13.70 0.07 5.62
CA LYS A 94 13.16 0.95 6.68
C LYS A 94 12.09 1.94 6.18
N SER A 95 11.96 2.08 4.87
CA SER A 95 11.12 3.09 4.23
C SER A 95 9.70 2.57 4.03
N THR A 96 8.73 3.46 3.99
CA THR A 96 7.32 3.14 3.73
C THR A 96 6.78 4.13 2.73
N PHE A 97 6.11 3.63 1.70
CA PHE A 97 5.57 4.38 0.58
C PHE A 97 4.08 4.07 0.42
N ILE A 98 3.32 5.08 0.05
CA ILE A 98 1.88 4.96 -0.25
C ILE A 98 1.67 5.37 -1.68
N PHE A 99 0.95 4.55 -2.44
CA PHE A 99 0.60 4.80 -3.83
C PHE A 99 -0.91 4.81 -4.01
N ASP A 100 -1.35 5.56 -5.01
CA ASP A 100 -2.66 5.33 -5.61
C ASP A 100 -2.74 3.89 -6.15
N GLY A 101 -3.86 3.21 -5.93
CA GLY A 101 -4.03 1.81 -6.28
C GLY A 101 -3.94 1.53 -7.78
N LEU A 102 -4.47 2.43 -8.63
CA LEU A 102 -4.43 2.29 -10.08
C LEU A 102 -3.00 2.43 -10.60
N GLN A 103 -2.29 3.48 -10.20
CA GLN A 103 -0.88 3.66 -10.62
C GLN A 103 -0.01 2.48 -10.19
N ALA A 104 -0.18 2.01 -8.95
CA ALA A 104 0.57 0.85 -8.47
C ALA A 104 0.24 -0.42 -9.27
N ALA A 105 -1.04 -0.68 -9.55
CA ALA A 105 -1.46 -1.84 -10.33
C ALA A 105 -0.83 -1.84 -11.74
N MET A 106 -0.75 -0.68 -12.37
CA MET A 106 -0.23 -0.50 -13.73
C MET A 106 1.29 -0.63 -13.78
N PHE A 107 2.04 0.09 -12.94
CA PHE A 107 3.47 0.34 -13.15
C PHE A 107 4.41 -0.28 -12.10
N LEU A 108 3.95 -0.43 -10.85
CA LEU A 108 4.82 -0.89 -9.76
C LEU A 108 5.28 -2.33 -10.02
N GLY A 109 6.58 -2.57 -9.97
CA GLY A 109 7.18 -3.88 -10.26
C GLY A 109 7.41 -4.18 -11.75
N LYS A 110 7.05 -3.26 -12.65
CA LYS A 110 7.24 -3.37 -14.10
C LYS A 110 8.24 -2.35 -14.63
N ASP A 111 8.02 -1.07 -14.30
CA ASP A 111 8.74 0.04 -14.95
C ASP A 111 9.46 0.96 -13.96
N TRP A 112 9.03 0.97 -12.69
CA TRP A 112 9.58 1.91 -11.69
C TRP A 112 10.89 1.43 -11.07
N ASN A 113 11.91 2.26 -11.22
CA ASN A 113 13.17 2.17 -10.49
C ASN A 113 13.09 2.91 -9.13
N LYS A 114 14.21 3.05 -8.42
CA LYS A 114 14.21 3.71 -7.10
C LYS A 114 13.69 5.15 -7.16
N ALA A 115 14.14 5.96 -8.12
CA ALA A 115 13.70 7.35 -8.26
C ALA A 115 12.19 7.43 -8.53
N ASP A 116 11.66 6.53 -9.36
CA ASP A 116 10.24 6.46 -9.69
C ASP A 116 9.38 6.10 -8.47
N ILE A 117 9.87 5.22 -7.59
CA ILE A 117 9.19 4.89 -6.33
C ILE A 117 8.98 6.14 -5.47
N TYR A 118 9.96 7.04 -5.40
CA TYR A 118 9.79 8.30 -4.67
C TYR A 118 8.85 9.25 -5.40
N SER A 119 9.03 9.44 -6.72
CA SER A 119 8.27 10.43 -7.49
C SER A 119 6.78 10.10 -7.60
N HIS A 120 6.43 8.81 -7.70
CA HIS A 120 5.03 8.37 -7.82
C HIS A 120 4.35 8.08 -6.49
N SER A 121 5.09 8.10 -5.38
CA SER A 121 4.48 7.92 -4.05
C SER A 121 3.65 9.15 -3.67
N LEU A 122 2.44 8.92 -3.18
CA LEU A 122 1.58 9.95 -2.60
C LEU A 122 2.15 10.47 -1.28
N LEU A 123 2.76 9.57 -0.51
CA LEU A 123 3.42 9.83 0.77
C LEU A 123 4.55 8.82 0.95
N TRP A 124 5.61 9.23 1.64
CA TRP A 124 6.66 8.32 2.06
C TRP A 124 7.34 8.78 3.34
N TRP A 125 7.97 7.83 4.04
CA TRP A 125 8.75 8.07 5.25
C TRP A 125 9.92 7.10 5.35
N ASP A 126 11.07 7.60 5.76
CA ASP A 126 12.17 6.77 6.26
C ASP A 126 11.98 6.50 7.75
N GLY A 127 11.69 5.25 8.12
CA GLY A 127 11.48 4.86 9.50
C GLY A 127 10.06 5.16 10.01
N LYS A 128 9.92 6.15 10.91
CA LYS A 128 8.67 6.42 11.62
C LYS A 128 7.63 7.06 10.69
N VAL A 129 6.45 6.47 10.62
CA VAL A 129 5.35 6.94 9.77
C VAL A 129 4.52 7.98 10.50
N ALA A 130 4.24 9.10 9.84
CA ALA A 130 3.32 10.12 10.34
C ALA A 130 1.87 9.74 9.99
N TRP A 131 1.24 8.91 10.82
CA TRP A 131 -0.09 8.34 10.55
C TRP A 131 -1.20 9.36 10.34
N LYS A 132 -1.10 10.55 10.95
CA LYS A 132 -2.04 11.65 10.69
C LYS A 132 -2.03 12.07 9.22
N ASN A 133 -0.85 12.19 8.61
CA ASN A 133 -0.71 12.56 7.20
C ASN A 133 -1.27 11.47 6.30
N PHE A 134 -1.01 10.20 6.65
CA PHE A 134 -1.58 9.05 5.96
C PHE A 134 -3.11 9.09 5.95
N LYS A 135 -3.73 9.22 7.13
CA LYS A 135 -5.20 9.30 7.27
C LYS A 135 -5.79 10.46 6.47
N ASN A 136 -5.21 11.65 6.61
CA ASN A 136 -5.64 12.83 5.87
C ASN A 136 -5.54 12.64 4.35
N ARG A 137 -4.60 11.81 3.85
CA ARG A 137 -4.47 11.55 2.42
C ARG A 137 -5.51 10.57 1.90
N ILE A 138 -5.83 9.54 2.67
CA ILE A 138 -6.77 8.49 2.25
C ILE A 138 -8.25 8.82 2.53
N THR A 139 -8.52 9.92 3.25
CA THR A 139 -9.88 10.38 3.58
C THR A 139 -10.31 11.67 2.87
N LYS A 140 -9.41 12.29 2.11
CA LYS A 140 -9.75 13.39 1.19
C LYS A 140 -10.31 12.82 -0.11
#